data_AF-A0A7L4C5F5-F1
#
_entry.id   AF-A0A7L4C5F5-F1
#
_cell.length_a   1.000
_cell.length_b   1.000
_cell.length_c   1.000
_cell.angle_alpha   90.00
_cell.angle_beta   90.00
_cell.angle_gamma   90.00
#
_symmetry.space_group_name_H-M   'P 1'
#
loop_
_entity.id
_entity.type
_entity.pdbx_description
1 polymer ?
#
loop_
_entity_poly.entity_id
_entity_poly.type
_entity_poly.pdbx_seq_one_letter_code
_entity_poly.pdbx_strand_id
1 'polypeptide(L)' 'MSVPFSSISLRLPEGFQNLLEGLSREVLRVQPTDVVAFAAQHFQTLLEQRE' A
#
# COMPACT_ATOMS: atom_id res chain seq x y z
N MET A 1 -2.05 -25.77 14.75
CA MET A 1 -0.74 -25.22 14.32
C MET A 1 -0.48 -23.94 15.10
N SER A 2 0.76 -23.78 15.57
CA SER A 2 1.40 -22.59 16.16
C SER A 2 1.11 -21.28 15.38
N VAL A 3 1.12 -20.09 15.97
CA VAL A 3 2.25 -19.44 16.69
C VAL A 3 1.75 -18.44 17.75
N PRO A 4 2.52 -18.22 18.85
CA PRO A 4 2.21 -17.18 19.83
C PRO A 4 2.39 -15.81 19.19
N PHE A 5 1.38 -14.94 19.37
CA PHE A 5 1.45 -13.52 19.06
C PHE A 5 2.74 -12.95 19.65
N SER A 6 3.61 -12.45 18.78
CA SER A 6 4.76 -11.67 19.17
C SER A 6 4.29 -10.53 20.08
N SER A 7 4.98 -10.29 21.19
CA SER A 7 4.70 -9.20 22.15
C SER A 7 5.06 -7.81 21.58
N ILE A 8 4.83 -7.62 20.28
CA ILE A 8 5.18 -6.43 19.54
C ILE A 8 3.92 -5.58 19.46
N SER A 9 3.90 -4.48 20.20
CA SER A 9 2.84 -3.47 20.17
C SER A 9 2.86 -2.60 18.89
N LEU A 10 3.24 -3.18 17.74
CA LEU A 10 3.16 -2.51 16.45
C LEU A 10 1.79 -2.78 15.86
N ARG A 11 0.85 -1.87 16.14
CA ARG A 11 -0.43 -1.83 15.42
C ARG A 11 -0.24 -1.07 14.12
N LEU A 12 -0.80 -1.61 13.03
CA LEU A 12 -0.87 -0.90 11.76
C LEU A 12 -1.66 0.41 11.96
N PRO A 13 -1.18 1.53 11.41
CA PRO A 13 -1.97 2.76 11.36
C PRO A 13 -3.30 2.52 10.64
N GLU A 14 -4.34 3.20 11.10
CA GLU A 14 -5.64 3.15 10.44
C GLU A 14 -5.52 3.66 8.99
N GLY A 15 -6.21 2.99 8.07
CA GLY A 15 -6.16 3.32 6.64
C GLY A 15 -4.94 2.79 5.87
N PHE A 16 -3.89 2.29 6.54
CA PHE A 16 -2.73 1.72 5.84
C PHE A 16 -3.09 0.53 4.94
N GLN A 17 -3.99 -0.35 5.40
CA GLN A 17 -4.47 -1.48 4.61
C GLN A 17 -5.18 -1.01 3.33
N ASN A 18 -5.99 0.04 3.41
CA ASN A 18 -6.72 0.59 2.28
C ASN A 18 -5.77 1.17 1.22
N LEU A 19 -4.70 1.86 1.66
CA LEU A 19 -3.67 2.38 0.76
C LEU A 19 -2.94 1.24 0.05
N LEU A 20 -2.58 0.17 0.78
CA LEU A 20 -1.91 -0.99 0.21
C LEU A 20 -2.80 -1.72 -0.78
N GLU A 21 -4.09 -1.89 -0.47
CA GLU A 21 -5.06 -2.52 -1.35
C GLU A 21 -5.27 -1.70 -2.63
N GLY A 22 -5.39 -0.37 -2.52
CA GLY A 22 -5.51 0.54 -3.65
C GLY A 22 -4.33 0.44 -4.60
N LEU A 23 -3.11 0.53 -4.08
CA LEU A 23 -1.89 0.36 -4.87
C LEU A 23 -1.84 -1.02 -5.54
N SER A 24 -2.14 -2.08 -4.79
CA SER A 24 -2.09 -3.46 -5.30
C SER A 24 -3.06 -3.68 -6.45
N ARG A 25 -4.27 -3.11 -6.38
CA ARG A 25 -5.26 -3.17 -7.46
C ARG A 25 -4.76 -2.49 -8.73
N GLU A 26 -4.13 -1.32 -8.59
CA GLU A 26 -3.63 -0.55 -9.74
C GLU A 26 -2.38 -1.19 -10.36
N VAL A 27 -1.50 -1.78 -9.56
CA VAL A 27 -0.35 -2.56 -10.07
C VAL A 27 -0.84 -3.77 -10.88
N LEU A 28 -1.84 -4.51 -10.39
CA LEU A 28 -2.40 -5.65 -11.13
C LEU A 28 -3.12 -5.23 -12.42
N ARG A 29 -3.71 -4.03 -12.44
CA ARG A 29 -4.38 -3.46 -13.62
C ARG A 29 -3.37 -3.04 -14.69
N VAL A 30 -2.35 -2.28 -14.31
CA VAL A 30 -1.41 -1.65 -15.25
C VAL A 30 -0.27 -2.59 -15.63
N GLN A 31 0.03 -3.58 -14.78
CA GLN A 31 1.18 -4.49 -14.91
C GLN A 31 2.49 -3.76 -15.27
N PRO A 32 2.92 -2.78 -14.46
CA PRO A 32 4.12 -2.02 -14.73
C PRO A 32 5.37 -2.88 -14.58
N THR A 33 6.37 -2.64 -15.41
CA THR A 33 7.69 -3.29 -15.29
C THR A 33 8.44 -2.84 -14.03
N ASP A 34 8.26 -1.57 -13.63
CA ASP A 34 8.82 -1.00 -12.40
C ASP A 34 7.68 -0.61 -11.44
N VAL A 35 7.46 -1.49 -10.46
CA VAL A 35 6.41 -1.32 -9.44
C VAL A 35 6.73 -0.16 -8.49
N VAL A 36 8.01 0.11 -8.20
CA VAL A 36 8.40 1.13 -7.22
C VAL A 36 8.21 2.52 -7.83
N ALA A 37 8.66 2.72 -9.07
CA ALA A 37 8.45 3.97 -9.80
C ALA A 37 6.96 4.24 -10.00
N PHE A 38 6.17 3.21 -10.36
CA PHE A 38 4.73 3.32 -10.49
C PHE A 38 4.06 3.71 -9.16
N ALA A 39 4.44 3.08 -8.04
CA ALA A 39 3.86 3.40 -6.74
C ALA A 39 4.14 4.85 -6.32
N ALA A 40 5.36 5.35 -6.54
CA ALA A 40 5.71 6.73 -6.24
C ALA A 40 4.86 7.73 -7.06
N GLN A 41 4.72 7.50 -8.36
CA GLN A 41 3.87 8.32 -9.22
C GLN A 41 2.39 8.23 -8.82
N HIS A 42 1.90 7.02 -8.54
CA HIS A 42 0.52 6.79 -8.15
C HIS A 42 0.15 7.55 -6.87
N PHE A 43 0.99 7.47 -5.83
CA PHE A 43 0.74 8.24 -4.59
C PHE A 43 0.89 9.74 -4.78
N GLN A 44 1.81 10.20 -5.64
CA GLN A 44 1.94 11.62 -5.98
C GLN A 44 0.65 12.15 -6.63
N THR A 45 0.10 11.43 -7.61
CA THR A 45 -1.16 11.82 -8.26
C THR A 45 -2.33 11.83 -7.27
N LEU A 46 -2.40 10.86 -6.35
CA LEU A 46 -3.45 10.84 -5.32
C LEU A 46 -3.33 12.01 -4.33
N LEU A 47 -2.11 12.50 -4.05
CA LEU A 47 -1.90 13.69 -3.23
C LEU A 47 -2.36 14.95 -3.96
N GLU A 48 -2.00 15.10 -5.24
CA GLU A 48 -2.39 16.25 -6.07
C GLU A 48 -3.91 16.34 -6.29
N GLN A 49 -4.60 15.20 -6.40
CA GLN A 49 -6.07 15.16 -6.52
C GLN A 49 -6.79 15.56 -5.23
N ARG A 50 -6.08 15.59 -4.10
CA ARG A 50 -6.63 15.90 -2.78
C ARG A 50 -6.48 17.38 -2.42
N GLU A 51 -5.63 18.13 -3.13
CA GLU A 51 -5.50 19.60 -3.06
C GLU A 51 -6.51 20.29 -3.98
#